data_AF-A0A914SED9-F1
#
_entry.id   AF-A0A914SED9-F1
#
_cell.length_a   1.000
_cell.length_b   1.000
_cell.length_c   1.000
_cell.angle_alpha   90.00
_cell.angle_beta   90.00
_cell.angle_gamma   90.00
#
_symmetry.space_group_name_H-M   'P 1'
#
loop_
_entity.id
_entity.type
_entity.pdbx_description
1 polymer ?
#
loop_
_entity_poly.entity_id
_entity_poly.type
_entity_poly.pdbx_seq_one_letter_code
_entity_poly.pdbx_strand_id
1 'polypeptide(L)'
;MAGGGLVALPTAMIQLGIIFGITFSLIMNLITMITSFMLGACWNILIRRWPEYRSHCRKPYPEMAYRAMGPLCKTLVSLCIDLTQFGIAVVYLLLSAKNIHDAIKSFSDADISFCYVILIVAVCLMPILFLKSPQDFW
;
A
#
# COMPACT_ATOMS: atom_id res chain seq x y z
N MET A 1 7.67 2.69 4.69
CA MET A 1 7.16 1.98 3.50
C MET A 1 8.02 0.74 3.22
N ALA A 2 8.22 -0.15 4.20
CA ALA A 2 8.73 -1.49 3.88
C ALA A 2 7.50 -2.35 3.58
N GLY A 3 7.43 -2.97 2.42
CA GLY A 3 6.25 -3.66 1.93
C GLY A 3 6.54 -4.57 0.75
N GLY A 4 5.52 -5.00 0.02
CA GLY A 4 5.64 -6.01 -1.05
C GLY A 4 6.57 -5.59 -2.18
N GLY A 5 6.70 -4.29 -2.41
CA GLY A 5 7.67 -3.72 -3.36
C GLY A 5 9.13 -4.05 -3.02
N LEU A 6 9.47 -4.29 -1.75
CA LEU A 6 10.82 -4.69 -1.34
C LEU A 6 11.19 -6.09 -1.87
N VAL A 7 10.20 -6.98 -1.98
CA VAL A 7 10.41 -8.34 -2.50
C VAL A 7 10.51 -8.35 -4.02
N ALA A 8 9.84 -7.41 -4.70
CA ALA A 8 9.88 -7.27 -6.16
C ALA A 8 11.11 -6.48 -6.65
N LEU A 9 11.69 -5.62 -5.80
CA LEU A 9 12.79 -4.73 -6.16
C LEU A 9 14.02 -5.47 -6.72
N PRO A 10 14.52 -6.57 -6.11
CA PRO A 10 15.68 -7.29 -6.63
C PRO A 10 15.43 -7.87 -8.03
N THR A 11 14.25 -8.44 -8.26
CA THR A 11 13.86 -8.99 -9.56
C THR A 11 13.83 -7.91 -10.64
N ALA A 12 13.25 -6.74 -10.32
CA ALA A 12 13.24 -5.59 -11.24
C ALA A 12 14.66 -5.06 -11.52
N MET A 13 15.53 -5.00 -10.51
CA MET A 13 16.92 -4.57 -10.67
C MET A 13 17.74 -5.49 -11.57
N ILE A 14 17.54 -6.81 -11.47
CA ILE A 14 18.22 -7.78 -12.34
C ILE A 14 17.76 -7.62 -13.79
N GLN A 15 16.47 -7.37 -14.03
CA GLN A 15 15.93 -7.17 -15.38
C GLN A 15 16.45 -5.90 -16.07
N LEU A 16 16.68 -4.83 -15.31
CA LEU A 16 17.21 -3.55 -15.81
C LEU A 16 18.75 -3.52 -15.89
N GLY A 17 19.43 -4.47 -15.25
CA GLY A 17 20.87 -4.43 -15.01
C GLY A 17 21.22 -3.61 -13.77
N ILE A 18 22.19 -4.08 -12.98
CA ILE A 18 22.48 -3.56 -11.64
C ILE A 18 22.77 -2.04 -11.63
N ILE A 19 23.61 -1.56 -12.56
CA ILE A 19 24.02 -0.14 -12.61
C ILE A 19 22.81 0.76 -12.91
N PHE A 20 22.00 0.41 -13.91
CA PHE A 20 20.80 1.15 -14.27
C PHE A 20 19.72 1.04 -13.19
N GLY A 21 19.53 -0.14 -12.60
CA GLY A 21 18.57 -0.39 -11.53
C GLY A 21 18.85 0.42 -10.27
N ILE A 22 20.12 0.51 -9.84
CA ILE A 22 20.52 1.34 -8.69
C ILE A 22 20.31 2.82 -9.01
N THR A 23 20.77 3.28 -10.18
CA THR A 23 20.65 4.70 -10.59
C THR A 23 19.18 5.13 -10.63
N PHE A 24 18.32 4.31 -11.25
CA PHE A 24 16.88 4.58 -11.34
C PHE A 24 16.21 4.58 -9.97
N SER A 25 16.55 3.64 -9.09
CA SER A 25 16.00 3.56 -7.73
C SER A 25 16.33 4.80 -6.91
N LEU A 26 17.56 5.32 -7.02
CA LEU A 26 17.97 6.55 -6.32
C LEU A 26 17.18 7.77 -6.82
N ILE A 27 16.99 7.89 -8.14
CA ILE A 27 16.21 8.99 -8.74
C ILE A 27 14.75 8.92 -8.26
N MET A 28 14.12 7.74 -8.33
CA MET A 28 12.74 7.56 -7.89
C MET A 28 12.56 7.83 -6.40
N ASN A 29 13.54 7.45 -5.57
CA ASN A 29 13.54 7.77 -4.14
C ASN A 29 13.55 9.29 -3.90
N LEU A 30 14.42 10.03 -4.60
CA LEU A 30 14.49 11.49 -4.50
C LEU A 30 13.18 12.16 -4.91
N ILE A 31 12.59 11.74 -6.02
CA ILE A 31 11.29 12.27 -6.49
C ILE A 31 10.20 11.99 -5.44
N THR A 32 10.18 10.78 -4.88
CA THR A 32 9.19 10.39 -3.84
C THR A 32 9.40 11.19 -2.55
N MET A 33 10.65 11.47 -2.18
CA MET A 33 11.00 12.28 -1.01
C MET A 33 10.51 13.72 -1.17
N ILE A 34 10.77 14.36 -2.32
CA ILE A 34 10.29 15.72 -2.61
C ILE A 34 8.76 15.75 -2.59
N THR A 35 8.11 14.78 -3.22
CA THR A 35 6.65 14.67 -3.25
C THR A 35 6.06 14.54 -1.83
N SER A 36 6.68 13.72 -0.99
CA SER A 36 6.25 13.52 0.40
C SER A 36 6.40 14.79 1.23
N PHE A 37 7.49 15.53 1.03
CA PHE A 37 7.71 16.82 1.69
C PHE A 37 6.64 17.84 1.29
N MET A 38 6.35 17.97 -0.01
CA MET A 38 5.30 18.87 -0.50
C MET A 38 3.93 18.50 0.07
N LEU A 39 3.61 17.21 0.16
CA LEU A 39 2.35 16.73 0.71
C LEU A 39 2.22 17.06 2.21
N GLY A 40 3.31 16.91 2.97
CA GLY A 40 3.37 17.35 4.37
C GLY A 40 3.21 18.87 4.53
N ALA A 41 3.76 19.67 3.61
CA ALA A 41 3.56 21.11 3.60
C ALA A 41 2.09 21.48 3.34
N CYS A 42 1.45 20.84 2.36
CA CYS A 42 0.02 21.01 2.07
C CYS A 42 -0.85 20.67 3.29
N TRP A 43 -0.53 19.59 4.00
CA TRP A 43 -1.23 19.20 5.24
C TRP A 43 -1.11 20.26 6.33
N ASN A 44 0.09 20.82 6.53
CA ASN A 44 0.32 21.90 7.49
C ASN A 44 -0.48 23.17 7.13
N ILE A 45 -0.57 23.51 5.84
CA ILE A 45 -1.39 24.64 5.37
C ILE A 45 -2.88 24.40 5.69
N LEU A 46 -3.37 23.18 5.46
CA LEU A 46 -4.76 22.79 5.74
C LEU A 46 -5.10 22.98 7.23
N ILE A 47 -4.29 22.43 8.13
CA ILE A 47 -4.51 22.51 9.60
C ILE A 47 -4.45 23.95 10.11
N ARG A 48 -3.58 24.78 9.53
CA ARG A 48 -3.45 26.21 9.91
C ARG A 48 -4.71 27.00 9.52
N ARG A 49 -5.28 26.72 8.35
CA ARG A 49 -6.42 27.47 7.80
C ARG A 49 -7.78 26.99 8.30
N TRP A 50 -7.92 25.70 8.60
CA TRP A 50 -9.18 25.10 9.02
C TRP A 50 -9.01 24.37 10.36
N PRO A 51 -9.53 24.91 11.48
CA PRO A 51 -9.32 24.34 12.81
C PRO A 51 -10.01 22.98 13.01
N GLU A 52 -11.04 22.65 12.21
CA GLU A 52 -11.72 21.34 12.22
C GLU A 52 -10.76 20.15 12.00
N TYR A 53 -9.72 20.32 11.17
CA TYR A 53 -8.74 19.26 10.87
C TYR A 53 -7.59 19.17 11.89
N ARG A 54 -7.62 19.97 12.98
CA ARG A 54 -6.69 19.81 14.11
C ARG A 54 -7.03 18.58 14.95
N SER A 55 -8.28 18.13 14.89
CA SER A 55 -8.75 16.89 15.49
C SER A 55 -8.49 15.68 14.57
N HIS A 56 -8.76 14.46 15.04
CA HIS A 56 -8.57 13.25 14.26
C HIS A 56 -9.30 13.31 12.91
N CYS A 57 -8.54 13.25 11.81
CA CYS A 57 -9.08 13.21 10.45
C CYS A 57 -8.83 11.84 9.83
N ARG A 58 -9.92 11.08 9.59
CA ARG A 58 -9.86 9.71 9.06
C ARG A 58 -9.28 9.61 7.65
N LYS A 59 -9.51 10.62 6.79
CA LYS A 59 -9.10 10.63 5.38
C LYS A 59 -8.42 11.96 5.00
N PRO A 60 -7.15 12.18 5.37
CA PRO A 60 -6.48 13.47 5.20
C PRO A 60 -6.26 13.86 3.73
N TYR A 61 -5.90 12.91 2.86
CA TYR A 61 -5.59 13.21 1.45
C TYR A 61 -6.81 13.67 0.63
N PRO A 62 -7.98 12.99 0.69
CA PRO A 62 -9.18 13.51 0.05
C PRO A 62 -9.64 14.87 0.60
N GLU A 63 -9.44 15.15 1.89
CA GLU A 63 -9.80 16.45 2.49
C GLU A 63 -8.89 17.59 2.01
N MET A 64 -7.58 17.32 1.86
CA MET A 64 -6.67 18.27 1.21
C MET A 64 -7.11 18.57 -0.22
N ALA A 65 -7.47 17.55 -1.00
CA ALA A 65 -7.97 17.70 -2.36
C ALA A 65 -9.31 18.45 -2.42
N TYR A 66 -10.21 18.19 -1.47
CA TYR A 66 -11.49 18.88 -1.34
C TYR A 66 -11.31 20.38 -1.14
N ARG A 67 -10.45 20.77 -0.19
CA ARG A 67 -10.21 22.19 0.12
C ARG A 67 -9.42 22.91 -0.97
N ALA A 68 -8.66 22.20 -1.80
CA ALA A 68 -7.90 22.77 -2.90
C ALA A 68 -8.70 22.91 -4.22
N MET A 69 -9.47 21.87 -4.59
CA MET A 69 -10.08 21.75 -5.92
C MET A 69 -11.56 21.33 -5.90
N GLY A 70 -12.19 21.26 -4.71
CA GLY A 70 -13.62 20.97 -4.57
C GLY A 70 -13.98 19.48 -4.54
N PRO A 71 -15.29 19.17 -4.58
CA PRO A 71 -15.83 17.82 -4.33
C PRO A 71 -15.43 16.78 -5.37
N LEU A 72 -15.25 17.18 -6.63
CA LEU A 72 -14.85 16.24 -7.69
C LEU A 72 -13.45 15.67 -7.43
N CYS A 73 -12.50 16.52 -7.06
CA CYS A 73 -11.13 16.10 -6.78
C CYS A 73 -11.05 15.25 -5.49
N LYS A 74 -11.89 15.54 -4.48
CA LYS A 74 -12.06 14.68 -3.29
C LYS A 74 -12.38 13.24 -3.67
N THR A 75 -13.39 13.04 -4.53
CA THR A 75 -13.83 11.71 -4.96
C THR A 75 -12.75 11.01 -5.78
N LEU A 76 -12.08 11.71 -6.70
CA LEU A 76 -10.99 11.15 -7.48
C LEU A 76 -9.83 10.67 -6.60
N VAL A 77 -9.41 11.48 -5.61
CA VAL A 77 -8.32 11.10 -4.70
C VAL A 77 -8.73 9.94 -3.80
N SER A 78 -9.97 9.90 -3.29
CA SER A 78 -10.46 8.73 -2.54
C SER A 78 -10.42 7.47 -3.40
N LEU A 79 -10.93 7.54 -4.65
CA LEU A 79 -10.93 6.41 -5.56
C LEU A 79 -9.51 5.89 -5.84
N CYS A 80 -8.56 6.78 -6.11
CA CYS A 80 -7.16 6.39 -6.31
C CYS A 80 -6.56 5.67 -5.09
N ILE A 81 -6.85 6.15 -3.88
CA ILE A 81 -6.38 5.53 -2.64
C ILE A 81 -7.03 4.16 -2.44
N ASP A 82 -8.35 4.07 -2.62
CA ASP A 82 -9.10 2.84 -2.43
C ASP A 82 -8.63 1.76 -3.44
N LEU A 83 -8.41 2.12 -4.71
CA LEU A 83 -7.84 1.23 -5.73
C LEU A 83 -6.42 0.78 -5.37
N THR A 84 -5.58 1.70 -4.88
CA THR A 84 -4.20 1.37 -4.49
C THR A 84 -4.19 0.41 -3.30
N GLN A 85 -5.04 0.63 -2.29
CA GLN A 85 -5.15 -0.25 -1.14
C GLN A 85 -5.66 -1.64 -1.51
N PHE A 86 -6.66 -1.72 -2.40
CA PHE A 86 -7.14 -2.99 -2.93
C PHE A 86 -6.03 -3.75 -3.66
N GLY A 87 -5.28 -3.08 -4.55
CA GLY A 87 -4.16 -3.69 -5.26
C GLY A 87 -3.09 -4.21 -4.31
N ILE A 88 -2.73 -3.43 -3.28
CA ILE A 88 -1.76 -3.85 -2.25
C ILE A 88 -2.26 -5.09 -1.51
N ALA A 89 -3.54 -5.13 -1.13
CA ALA A 89 -4.12 -6.29 -0.43
C ALA A 89 -4.06 -7.57 -1.29
N VAL A 90 -4.38 -7.47 -2.58
CA VAL A 90 -4.30 -8.60 -3.52
C VAL A 90 -2.87 -9.10 -3.66
N VAL A 91 -1.90 -8.20 -3.88
CA VAL A 91 -0.48 -8.58 -4.04
C VAL A 91 0.05 -9.24 -2.76
N TYR A 92 -0.29 -8.72 -1.58
CA TYR A 92 0.12 -9.35 -0.33
C TYR A 92 -0.49 -10.72 -0.12
N LEU A 93 -1.77 -10.90 -0.44
CA LEU A 93 -2.43 -12.20 -0.34
C LEU A 93 -1.75 -13.23 -1.25
N LEU A 94 -1.43 -12.86 -2.50
CA LEU A 94 -0.71 -13.72 -3.43
C LEU A 94 0.71 -14.06 -2.92
N LEU A 95 1.44 -13.07 -2.42
CA LEU A 95 2.79 -13.26 -1.89
C LEU A 95 2.78 -14.18 -0.66
N SER A 96 1.86 -13.96 0.28
CA SER A 96 1.68 -14.81 1.46
C SER A 96 1.32 -16.24 1.08
N ALA A 97 0.38 -16.42 0.15
CA ALA A 97 0.00 -17.76 -0.32
C ALA A 97 1.17 -18.48 -1.00
N LYS A 98 2.01 -17.76 -1.75
CA LYS A 98 3.19 -18.33 -2.40
C LYS A 98 4.22 -18.80 -1.39
N ASN A 99 4.53 -17.96 -0.40
CA ASN A 99 5.45 -18.31 0.67
C ASN A 99 4.97 -19.55 1.47
N ILE A 100 3.66 -19.66 1.72
CA ILE A 100 3.07 -20.83 2.41
C ILE A 100 3.15 -22.08 1.53
N HIS A 101 2.83 -21.98 0.24
CA HIS A 101 2.94 -23.11 -0.68
C HIS A 101 4.38 -23.64 -0.77
N ASP A 102 5.36 -22.74 -0.92
CA ASP A 102 6.78 -23.10 -0.98
C ASP A 102 7.25 -23.73 0.33
N ALA A 103 6.75 -23.25 1.48
CA ALA A 103 7.03 -23.84 2.79
C ALA A 103 6.44 -25.26 2.93
N ILE A 104 5.18 -25.47 2.55
CA ILE A 104 4.53 -26.80 2.61
C ILE A 104 5.29 -27.82 1.76
N LYS A 105 5.67 -27.42 0.54
CA LYS A 105 6.46 -28.25 -0.36
C LYS A 105 7.82 -28.62 0.24
N SER A 106 8.49 -27.66 0.89
CA SER A 106 9.81 -27.88 1.48
C SER A 106 9.78 -28.73 2.77
N PHE A 107 8.71 -28.67 3.57
CA PHE A 107 8.65 -29.34 4.88
C PHE A 107 7.86 -30.65 4.92
N SER A 108 6.93 -30.88 3.99
CA SER A 108 6.05 -32.07 4.04
C SER A 108 5.97 -32.88 2.75
N ASP A 109 6.74 -32.54 1.71
CA ASP A 109 6.77 -33.23 0.39
C ASP A 109 5.37 -33.46 -0.22
N ALA A 110 4.37 -32.71 0.26
CA ALA A 110 2.98 -32.80 -0.14
C ALA A 110 2.70 -31.74 -1.21
N ASP A 111 2.43 -32.16 -2.45
CA ASP A 111 2.09 -31.25 -3.55
C ASP A 111 0.63 -30.78 -3.45
N ILE A 112 0.35 -29.83 -2.56
CA ILE A 112 -0.92 -29.09 -2.54
C ILE A 112 -0.85 -27.99 -3.60
N SER A 113 -1.79 -27.97 -4.55
CA SER A 113 -1.81 -26.94 -5.60
C SER A 113 -1.98 -25.53 -5.04
N PHE A 114 -1.23 -24.58 -5.60
CA PHE A 114 -1.23 -23.16 -5.24
C PHE A 114 -2.62 -22.52 -5.24
N CYS A 115 -3.51 -22.93 -6.15
CA CYS A 115 -4.88 -22.43 -6.23
C CYS A 115 -5.67 -22.69 -4.93
N TYR A 116 -5.48 -23.85 -4.30
CA TYR A 116 -6.14 -24.17 -3.03
C TYR A 116 -5.53 -23.38 -1.87
N VAL A 117 -4.20 -23.22 -1.85
CA VAL A 117 -3.51 -22.45 -0.80
C VAL A 117 -3.98 -21.00 -0.76
N ILE A 118 -4.12 -20.35 -1.92
CA ILE A 118 -4.67 -18.99 -2.02
C ILE A 118 -6.08 -18.91 -1.39
N LEU A 119 -6.97 -19.84 -1.74
CA LEU A 119 -8.34 -19.82 -1.24
C LEU A 119 -8.39 -20.03 0.29
N ILE A 120 -7.59 -20.96 0.81
CA ILE A 120 -7.48 -21.20 2.25
C ILE A 120 -7.01 -19.95 2.98
N VAL A 121 -5.91 -19.35 2.52
CA VAL A 121 -5.36 -18.12 3.12
C VAL A 121 -6.37 -16.97 3.06
N ALA A 122 -7.08 -16.81 1.94
CA ALA A 122 -8.12 -15.79 1.80
C ALA A 122 -9.26 -15.98 2.81
N VAL A 123 -9.77 -17.20 2.97
CA VAL A 123 -10.84 -17.52 3.93
C VAL A 123 -10.36 -17.32 5.37
N CYS A 124 -9.12 -17.69 5.69
CA CYS A 124 -8.54 -17.46 7.02
C CYS A 124 -8.34 -15.97 7.35
N LEU A 125 -7.96 -15.16 6.37
CA LEU A 125 -7.74 -13.72 6.56
C LEU A 125 -9.05 -12.92 6.55
N MET A 126 -10.09 -13.39 5.83
CA MET A 126 -11.38 -12.73 5.73
C MET A 126 -12.01 -12.31 7.08
N PRO A 127 -12.12 -13.16 8.12
CA PRO A 127 -12.68 -12.74 9.41
C PRO A 127 -11.83 -11.67 10.09
N ILE A 128 -10.51 -11.68 9.87
CA ILE A 128 -9.58 -10.68 10.41
C ILE A 128 -9.73 -9.35 9.68
N LEU A 129 -9.95 -9.38 8.35
CA LEU A 129 -10.17 -8.18 7.54
C LEU A 129 -11.52 -7.52 7.81
N PHE A 130 -12.53 -8.29 8.24
CA PHE A 130 -13.81 -7.73 8.68
C PHE A 130 -13.75 -7.06 10.06
N LEU A 131 -12.71 -7.33 10.86
CA LEU A 131 -12.48 -6.55 12.07
C LEU A 131 -12.15 -5.12 11.66
N LYS A 132 -12.87 -4.17 12.26
CA LYS A 132 -12.66 -2.74 12.03
C LYS A 132 -11.18 -2.41 12.26
N SER A 133 -10.60 -1.55 11.40
CA SER A 133 -9.20 -1.13 11.52
C SER A 133 -8.91 -0.71 12.96
N PRO A 134 -7.73 -1.05 13.54
CA PRO A 134 -7.42 -0.68 14.91
C PRO A 134 -7.55 0.82 15.17
N GLN A 135 -7.28 1.65 14.16
CA GLN A 135 -7.47 3.10 14.21
C GLN A 135 -8.93 3.56 14.39
N ASP A 136 -9.89 2.65 14.22
CA ASP A 136 -11.31 2.92 14.46
C ASP A 136 -11.75 2.51 15.89
N PHE A 137 -10.85 2.02 16.76
CA PHE A 137 -11.13 1.68 18.16
C PHE A 137 -10.79 2.79 19.17
N TRP A 138 -10.16 3.89 18.77
CA TRP A 138 -9.87 5.04 19.64
C TRP A 138 -9.90 6.38 18.89
#